data_AF-A0A1M7KBQ2-F1
#
_entry.id   AF-A0A1M7KBQ2-F1
#
_cell.length_a   1.000
_cell.length_b   1.000
_cell.length_c   1.000
_cell.angle_alpha   90.00
_cell.angle_beta   90.00
_cell.angle_gamma   90.00
#
_symmetry.space_group_name_H-M   'P 1'
#
loop_
_entity.id
_entity.type
_entity.pdbx_description
1 polymer ?
#
loop_
_entity_poly.entity_id
_entity_poly.type
_entity_poly.pdbx_seq_one_letter_code
_entity_poly.pdbx_strand_id
1 'polypeptide(L)'
;MLKITLALPAFIAFSTLPAQAADFSPAEICKAAISVEMGRPTKSMKTESSSPYPVIYYKRPDGDSFKYRCQVSETRVVWSTFLTDTGEWGRWRKQYSEGDALTTYAVKNSMLTISNDQSGDQTFKSKDF
;
A
#
# COMPACT_ATOMS: atom_id res chain seq x y z
N MET A 1 32.69 -4.96 -59.21
CA MET A 1 31.44 -5.41 -58.57
C MET A 1 31.33 -4.73 -57.21
N LEU A 2 30.41 -3.78 -57.06
CA LEU A 2 30.22 -3.01 -55.81
C LEU A 2 28.91 -3.46 -55.16
N LYS A 3 28.98 -4.07 -53.98
CA LYS A 3 27.81 -4.50 -53.19
C LYS A 3 27.41 -3.35 -52.26
N ILE A 4 26.27 -2.72 -52.53
CA ILE A 4 25.66 -1.72 -51.66
C ILE A 4 24.74 -2.47 -50.70
N THR A 5 25.13 -2.55 -49.43
CA THR A 5 24.28 -3.07 -48.35
C THR A 5 23.48 -1.91 -47.77
N LEU A 6 22.18 -1.86 -48.01
CA LEU A 6 21.28 -0.94 -47.32
C LEU A 6 21.02 -1.42 -45.89
N ALA A 7 21.42 -0.63 -44.90
CA ALA A 7 20.99 -0.80 -43.51
C ALA A 7 19.69 0.00 -43.29
N LEU A 8 18.60 -0.70 -42.97
CA LEU A 8 17.35 -0.07 -42.54
C LEU A 8 17.49 0.40 -41.08
N PRO A 9 17.14 1.66 -40.75
CA PRO A 9 17.09 2.09 -39.36
C PRO A 9 15.84 1.51 -38.68
N ALA A 10 16.05 0.68 -37.66
CA ALA A 10 14.98 0.19 -36.80
C ALA A 10 14.50 1.34 -35.89
N PHE A 11 13.34 1.92 -36.21
CA PHE A 11 12.65 2.86 -35.35
C PHE A 11 12.03 2.11 -34.16
N ILE A 12 12.69 2.16 -33.00
CA ILE A 12 12.12 1.68 -31.74
C ILE A 12 11.14 2.75 -31.25
N ALA A 13 9.85 2.49 -31.41
CA ALA A 13 8.80 3.32 -30.84
C ALA A 13 8.72 3.05 -29.32
N PHE A 14 9.30 3.94 -28.51
CA PHE A 14 9.10 3.92 -27.07
C PHE A 14 7.69 4.40 -26.74
N SER A 15 6.78 3.46 -26.49
CA SER A 15 5.45 3.77 -25.96
C SER A 15 5.60 4.22 -24.50
N THR A 16 5.59 5.53 -24.25
CA THR A 16 5.46 6.05 -22.88
C THR A 16 4.04 5.76 -22.40
N LEU A 17 3.86 4.71 -21.60
CA LEU A 17 2.61 4.50 -20.89
C LEU A 17 2.39 5.72 -19.97
N PRO A 18 1.18 6.30 -19.93
CA PRO A 18 0.89 7.39 -19.02
C PRO A 18 1.04 6.86 -17.59
N ALA A 19 1.99 7.42 -16.84
CA ALA A 19 2.06 7.23 -15.40
C ALA A 19 0.82 7.90 -14.81
N GLN A 20 -0.20 7.10 -14.55
CA GLN A 20 -1.37 7.54 -13.81
C GLN A 20 -0.86 7.91 -12.42
N ALA A 21 -0.79 9.22 -12.11
CA ALA A 21 -0.53 9.66 -10.76
C ALA A 21 -1.58 8.97 -9.88
N ALA A 22 -1.16 8.08 -8.99
CA ALA A 22 -2.09 7.38 -8.13
C ALA A 22 -2.79 8.43 -7.27
N ASP A 23 -4.13 8.48 -7.31
CA ASP A 23 -4.96 9.42 -6.52
C ASP A 23 -4.73 9.28 -5.00
N PHE A 24 -4.02 8.23 -4.57
CA PHE A 24 -3.64 7.95 -3.19
C PHE A 24 -2.16 7.58 -3.11
N SER A 25 -1.46 8.19 -2.17
CA SER A 25 -0.08 7.86 -1.84
C SER A 25 0.03 6.47 -1.18
N PRO A 26 1.21 5.82 -1.23
CA PRO A 26 1.45 4.58 -0.49
C PRO A 26 1.15 4.70 1.01
N ALA A 27 1.36 5.88 1.60
CA ALA A 27 1.04 6.13 3.00
C ALA A 27 -0.47 6.16 3.28
N GLU A 28 -1.26 6.76 2.40
CA GLU A 28 -2.73 6.74 2.51
C GLU A 28 -3.27 5.33 2.31
N ILE A 29 -2.74 4.58 1.34
CA ILE A 29 -3.10 3.18 1.11
C ILE A 29 -2.77 2.33 2.34
N CYS A 30 -1.57 2.50 2.92
CA CYS A 30 -1.20 1.81 4.16
C CYS A 30 -2.12 2.19 5.32
N LYS A 31 -2.42 3.48 5.50
CA LYS A 31 -3.32 3.96 6.56
C LYS A 31 -4.73 3.38 6.42
N ALA A 32 -5.25 3.32 5.19
CA ALA A 32 -6.54 2.71 4.88
C ALA A 32 -6.55 1.21 5.17
N ALA A 33 -5.50 0.48 4.77
CA ALA A 33 -5.37 -0.95 5.06
C ALA A 33 -5.37 -1.23 6.58
N ILE A 34 -4.56 -0.49 7.35
CA ILE A 34 -4.53 -0.61 8.81
C ILE A 34 -5.87 -0.21 9.45
N SER A 35 -6.58 0.76 8.88
CA SER A 35 -7.94 1.14 9.30
C SER A 35 -8.91 -0.04 9.21
N VAL A 36 -8.88 -0.79 8.11
CA VAL A 36 -9.71 -1.99 7.91
C VAL A 36 -9.29 -3.11 8.86
N GLU A 37 -8.01 -3.47 8.89
CA GLU A 37 -7.47 -4.56 9.70
C GLU A 37 -7.74 -4.39 11.21
N MET A 38 -7.64 -3.15 11.70
CA MET A 38 -7.77 -2.87 13.13
C MET A 38 -9.17 -2.36 13.54
N GLY A 39 -10.06 -2.13 12.56
CA GLY A 39 -11.36 -1.49 12.80
C GLY A 39 -11.22 -0.12 13.48
N ARG A 40 -10.34 0.74 12.96
CA ARG A 40 -10.05 2.07 13.53
C ARG A 40 -10.11 3.14 12.44
N PRO A 41 -10.68 4.33 12.70
CA PRO A 41 -10.79 5.36 11.68
C PRO A 41 -9.42 5.91 11.28
N THR A 42 -9.18 6.09 9.98
CA THR A 42 -7.98 6.72 9.41
C THR A 42 -7.62 8.05 10.08
N LYS A 43 -8.61 8.88 10.43
CA LYS A 43 -8.41 10.17 11.12
C LYS A 43 -7.76 10.07 12.51
N SER A 44 -7.82 8.90 13.14
CA SER A 44 -7.11 8.64 14.40
C SER A 44 -5.64 8.28 14.21
N MET A 45 -5.20 8.09 12.96
CA MET A 45 -3.89 7.59 12.61
C MET A 45 -2.99 8.67 12.00
N LYS A 46 -1.72 8.62 12.37
CA LYS A 46 -0.65 9.48 11.87
C LYS A 46 0.27 8.69 10.96
N THR A 47 0.80 9.35 9.95
CA THR A 47 1.89 8.81 9.12
C THR A 47 3.20 9.32 9.70
N GLU A 48 4.04 8.42 10.21
CA GLU A 48 5.37 8.77 10.74
C GLU A 48 6.44 8.81 9.63
N SER A 49 6.32 7.92 8.66
CA SER A 49 7.18 7.89 7.47
C SER A 49 6.36 7.40 6.28
N SER A 50 6.71 7.86 5.08
CA SER A 50 6.05 7.47 3.83
C SER A 50 6.90 6.52 2.97
N SER A 51 8.17 6.29 3.30
CA SER A 51 9.11 5.54 2.47
C SER A 51 10.24 4.91 3.30
N PRO A 52 10.81 3.77 2.89
CA PRO A 52 10.37 2.90 1.77
C PRO A 52 9.13 2.05 2.14
N TYR A 53 8.86 1.89 3.43
CA TYR A 53 7.67 1.24 3.95
C TYR A 53 6.92 2.24 4.82
N PRO A 54 5.75 2.75 4.38
CA PRO A 54 5.02 3.72 5.16
C PRO A 54 4.74 3.20 6.57
N VAL A 55 4.93 4.06 7.58
CA VAL A 55 4.74 3.75 8.99
C VAL A 55 3.54 4.51 9.51
N ILE A 56 2.56 3.77 10.03
CA ILE A 56 1.31 4.29 10.57
C ILE A 56 1.30 4.08 12.08
N TYR A 57 0.95 5.15 12.79
CA TYR A 57 0.87 5.16 14.25
C TYR A 57 -0.51 5.62 14.69
N TYR A 58 -1.06 4.99 15.73
CA TYR A 58 -2.16 5.58 16.49
C TYR A 58 -2.07 5.23 17.97
N LYS A 59 -2.70 6.08 18.79
CA LYS A 59 -2.86 5.87 20.22
C LYS A 59 -4.34 5.67 20.54
N ARG A 60 -4.66 4.63 21.29
CA ARG A 60 -6.02 4.35 21.77
C ARG A 60 -6.34 5.22 23.00
N PRO A 61 -7.63 5.41 23.32
CA PRO A 61 -8.06 6.17 24.51
C PRO A 61 -7.56 5.60 25.84
N ASP A 62 -7.33 4.29 25.91
CA ASP A 62 -6.77 3.59 27.09
C ASP A 62 -5.27 3.86 27.29
N GLY A 63 -4.61 4.56 26.35
CA GLY A 63 -3.20 4.91 26.43
C GLY A 63 -2.30 4.01 25.59
N ASP A 64 -2.79 2.88 25.09
CA ASP A 64 -1.99 1.95 24.30
C ASP A 64 -1.63 2.56 22.95
N SER A 65 -0.41 2.33 22.50
CA SER A 65 0.13 2.86 21.26
C SER A 65 0.49 1.75 20.31
N PHE A 66 0.09 1.90 19.05
CA PHE A 66 0.28 0.90 18.02
C PHE A 66 1.02 1.53 16.84
N LYS A 67 1.93 0.75 16.26
CA LYS A 67 2.71 1.15 15.11
C LYS A 67 2.78 0.01 14.11
N TYR A 68 2.49 0.32 12.87
CA TYR A 68 2.45 -0.62 11.77
C TYR A 68 3.27 -0.08 10.60
N ARG A 69 3.84 -0.97 9.81
CA ARG A 69 4.44 -0.61 8.52
C ARG A 69 3.85 -1.46 7.41
N CYS A 70 3.81 -0.91 6.20
CA CYS A 70 3.29 -1.62 5.03
C CYS A 70 4.32 -1.76 3.91
N GLN A 71 4.27 -2.91 3.24
CA GLN A 71 4.71 -3.05 1.86
C GLN A 71 3.48 -2.82 0.98
N VAL A 72 3.51 -1.74 0.19
CA VAL A 72 2.46 -1.42 -0.78
C VAL A 72 2.99 -1.75 -2.16
N SER A 73 2.34 -2.70 -2.84
CA SER A 73 2.57 -3.06 -4.24
C SER A 73 1.36 -2.66 -5.07
N GLU A 74 1.35 -2.88 -6.38
CA GLU A 74 0.30 -2.37 -7.28
C GLU A 74 -1.15 -2.66 -6.85
N THR A 75 -1.42 -3.80 -6.23
CA THR A 75 -2.79 -4.22 -5.84
C THR A 75 -2.88 -4.75 -4.41
N ARG A 76 -1.77 -4.81 -3.68
CA ARG A 76 -1.69 -5.55 -2.42
C ARG A 76 -0.98 -4.75 -1.34
N VAL A 77 -1.48 -4.91 -0.11
CA VAL A 77 -0.85 -4.40 1.10
C VAL A 77 -0.48 -5.57 2.01
N VAL A 78 0.79 -5.67 2.37
CA VAL A 78 1.28 -6.58 3.41
C VAL A 78 1.79 -5.74 4.56
N TRP A 79 1.34 -6.01 5.79
CA TRP A 79 1.69 -5.19 6.94
C TRP A 79 2.46 -5.97 8.01
N SER A 80 3.09 -5.22 8.91
CA SER A 80 3.83 -5.72 10.06
C SER A 80 3.59 -4.81 11.25
N THR A 81 3.43 -5.40 12.44
CA THR A 81 3.36 -4.64 13.70
C THR A 81 4.77 -4.36 14.23
N PHE A 82 4.93 -3.23 14.91
CA PHE A 82 6.05 -2.98 15.82
C PHE A 82 5.72 -3.62 17.17
N LEU A 83 6.68 -4.32 17.76
CA LEU A 83 6.59 -4.96 19.07
C LEU A 83 7.28 -4.06 20.08
N THR A 84 6.50 -3.39 20.93
CA THR A 84 7.02 -2.36 21.84
C THR A 84 7.85 -2.93 22.98
N ASP A 85 7.63 -4.18 23.33
CA ASP A 85 8.36 -4.94 24.35
C ASP A 85 9.78 -5.30 23.90
N THR A 86 9.97 -5.66 22.62
CA THR A 86 11.29 -6.01 22.06
C THR A 86 11.95 -4.85 21.32
N GLY A 87 11.19 -3.86 20.88
CA GLY A 87 11.67 -2.76 20.04
C GLY A 87 11.89 -3.16 18.57
N GLU A 88 11.30 -4.28 18.14
CA GLU A 88 11.50 -4.84 16.81
C GLU A 88 10.23 -4.86 15.97
N TRP A 89 10.39 -5.00 14.65
CA TRP A 89 9.27 -5.29 13.77
C TRP A 89 8.98 -6.78 13.75
N GLY A 90 7.71 -7.16 13.92
CA GLY A 90 7.27 -8.53 13.78
C GLY A 90 7.34 -9.06 12.34
N ARG A 91 6.77 -10.26 12.15
CA ARG A 91 6.66 -10.86 10.82
C ARG A 91 5.69 -10.06 9.94
N TRP A 92 6.04 -9.97 8.66
CA TRP A 92 5.11 -9.54 7.60
C TRP A 92 3.93 -10.50 7.49
N ARG A 93 2.70 -9.98 7.53
CA ARG A 93 1.45 -10.76 7.44
C ARG A 93 1.19 -11.24 6.00
N LYS A 94 1.91 -12.30 5.58
CA LYS A 94 1.86 -12.91 4.24
C LYS A 94 1.75 -14.44 4.20
N GLN A 95 1.48 -15.10 5.33
CA GLN A 95 1.26 -16.55 5.45
C GLN A 95 -0.25 -16.82 5.48
N TYR A 96 -0.90 -16.72 4.32
CA TYR A 96 -2.37 -16.82 4.19
C TYR A 96 -2.91 -18.20 4.59
N SER A 97 -2.17 -19.27 4.26
CA SER A 97 -2.50 -20.63 4.68
C SER A 97 -2.46 -20.83 6.21
N GLU A 98 -1.82 -19.90 6.93
CA GLU A 98 -1.70 -19.90 8.39
C GLU A 98 -2.60 -18.85 9.04
N GLY A 99 -3.51 -18.24 8.26
CA GLY A 99 -4.55 -17.33 8.77
C GLY A 99 -4.20 -15.84 8.71
N ASP A 100 -3.11 -15.43 8.05
CA ASP A 100 -2.95 -14.00 7.75
C ASP A 100 -4.03 -13.54 6.75
N ALA A 101 -4.59 -12.35 6.96
CA ALA A 101 -5.58 -11.78 6.06
C ALA A 101 -4.96 -11.34 4.72
N LEU A 102 -5.65 -11.65 3.63
CA LEU A 102 -5.37 -11.10 2.31
C LEU A 102 -5.96 -9.70 2.21
N THR A 103 -5.09 -8.69 2.23
CA THR A 103 -5.49 -7.29 2.03
C THR A 103 -5.06 -6.78 0.64
N THR A 104 -6.05 -6.41 -0.17
CA THR A 104 -5.87 -5.82 -1.51
C THR A 104 -6.47 -4.43 -1.58
N TYR A 105 -6.11 -3.66 -2.61
CA TYR A 105 -6.74 -2.38 -2.88
C TYR A 105 -6.97 -2.14 -4.36
N ALA A 106 -7.92 -1.26 -4.64
CA ALA A 106 -8.17 -0.70 -5.97
C ALA A 106 -8.48 0.79 -5.86
N VAL A 107 -8.02 1.56 -6.85
CA VAL A 107 -8.36 2.99 -6.97
C VAL A 107 -9.20 3.16 -8.23
N LYS A 108 -10.44 3.66 -8.07
CA LYS A 108 -11.35 3.93 -9.18
C LYS A 108 -12.18 5.17 -8.87
N ASN A 109 -12.30 6.07 -9.84
CA ASN A 109 -13.08 7.32 -9.71
C ASN A 109 -12.72 8.11 -8.43
N SER A 110 -11.42 8.22 -8.13
CA SER A 110 -10.88 8.88 -6.93
C SER A 110 -11.40 8.34 -5.60
N MET A 111 -11.81 7.07 -5.60
CA MET A 111 -12.12 6.30 -4.41
C MET A 111 -11.11 5.16 -4.27
N LEU A 112 -10.56 5.02 -3.07
CA LEU A 112 -9.72 3.90 -2.67
C LEU A 112 -10.60 2.85 -2.00
N THR A 113 -10.70 1.66 -2.58
CA THR A 113 -11.34 0.52 -1.93
C THR A 113 -10.26 -0.41 -1.38
N ILE A 114 -10.35 -0.72 -0.09
CA ILE A 114 -9.58 -1.78 0.57
C ILE A 114 -10.51 -2.98 0.70
N SER A 115 -10.04 -4.15 0.26
CA SER A 115 -10.72 -5.43 0.47
C SER A 115 -9.86 -6.30 1.35
N ASN A 116 -10.45 -6.86 2.40
CA ASN A 116 -9.81 -7.77 3.34
C ASN A 116 -10.70 -9.00 3.53
N ASP A 117 -10.13 -10.18 3.34
CA ASP A 117 -10.87 -11.45 3.36
C ASP A 117 -11.39 -11.86 4.75
N GLN A 118 -10.98 -11.19 5.82
CA GLN A 118 -11.42 -11.44 7.20
C GLN A 118 -12.25 -10.30 7.80
N SER A 119 -12.01 -9.05 7.39
CA SER A 119 -12.65 -7.84 7.93
C SER A 119 -13.63 -7.17 6.96
N GLY A 120 -13.69 -7.64 5.71
CA GLY A 120 -14.54 -7.09 4.66
C GLY A 120 -13.97 -5.86 3.97
N ASP A 121 -14.83 -5.22 3.18
CA ASP A 121 -14.44 -4.14 2.27
C ASP A 121 -14.81 -2.77 2.81
N GLN A 122 -13.92 -1.78 2.62
CA GLN A 122 -14.19 -0.37 2.93
C GLN A 122 -13.67 0.55 1.83
N THR A 123 -14.37 1.67 1.64
CA THR A 123 -14.02 2.66 0.61
C THR A 123 -13.73 4.02 1.24
N PHE A 124 -12.70 4.68 0.75
CA PHE A 124 -12.16 5.94 1.24
C PHE A 124 -12.05 6.96 0.12
N LYS A 125 -12.20 8.23 0.47
CA LYS A 125 -11.94 9.40 -0.37
C LYS A 125 -10.75 10.16 0.21
N SER A 126 -10.10 11.02 -0.59
CA SER A 126 -8.95 11.82 -0.12
C SER A 126 -9.24 12.64 1.14
N LYS A 127 -10.49 13.11 1.33
CA LYS A 127 -10.92 13.86 2.53
C LYS A 127 -10.95 13.04 3.84
N ASP A 128 -10.79 11.72 3.74
CA ASP A 128 -10.85 10.82 4.89
C ASP A 128 -9.48 10.64 5.55
N PHE A 129 -8.41 11.22 5.00
CA PHE A 129 -7.02 11.10 5.46
C PHE A 129 -6.48 12.33 6.19
#